data_AF-A0A4U1FA98-F1
#
_entry.id   AF-A0A4U1FA98-F1
#
_cell.length_a   1.000
_cell.length_b   1.000
_cell.length_c   1.000
_cell.angle_alpha   90.00
_cell.angle_beta   90.00
_cell.angle_gamma   90.00
#
_symmetry.space_group_name_H-M   'P 1'
#
loop_
_entity.id
_entity.type
_entity.pdbx_description
1 polymer ?
#
loop_
_entity_poly.entity_id
_entity_poly.type
_entity_poly.pdbx_seq_one_letter_code
_entity_poly.pdbx_strand_id
1 'polypeptide(L)'
;DSSRDIREALHELLCCTNVSTKEGIHLALVELLKNLTKYPTDRDSIWKCLKFLGSRHPTLVLPLVPELLSTHPFFDTAEPDMDDPAYIAVLVLIFNAAKTCPTMPALFSDHTFRHYAYLRDSLSHLVPALRLPGRKLVSSALSPNIMPHEDPSHQFLQQSLERVYSLQHLDPQGTQELLEFTIRDLQRLGELQSELAGVADFSATYLRCQLLLIKALQEKLWNVAAPLYLKQSDLASAAAKQIMEETYKMEFMYSGVENKQVVIIHHMRLQAKALQLIVTARTARGVDPLFGMCEKFLQEVDFFQRCFIADLPHLQDSFVDKLLDLMPRLMTSKPAEVVKILHTMLRQSTFLHLPLPEQIHKASATIIEPAGESDNPLRFTSGLVVALDVDATLEHVQDPQSTVKVQVSYPDGQAQMIHPKPADFRNPGPGRHRLITQVYLSHTAWTEPCQVEVRLLLAYNSSSRIPKSPWIEGGEMSSQVETSIEGTIPFSKSVKVYIMPKPARR
;
A
#
# COMPACT_ATOMS: atom_id res chain seq x y z
N ASP A 1 31.27 -12.21 3.36
CA ASP A 1 30.29 -13.12 2.73
C ASP A 1 29.59 -12.41 1.57
N SER A 2 29.19 -13.12 0.51
CA SER A 2 28.39 -12.55 -0.60
C SER A 2 26.89 -12.60 -0.33
N SER A 3 26.43 -13.45 0.59
CA SER A 3 25.03 -13.54 0.99
C SER A 3 24.60 -12.33 1.82
N ARG A 4 23.58 -11.61 1.36
CA ARG A 4 22.99 -10.46 2.08
C ARG A 4 22.39 -10.87 3.41
N ASP A 5 21.69 -12.01 3.46
CA ASP A 5 21.06 -12.53 4.68
C ASP A 5 22.09 -12.79 5.78
N ILE A 6 23.24 -13.37 5.42
CA ILE A 6 24.32 -13.64 6.38
C ILE A 6 24.94 -12.33 6.86
N ARG A 7 25.12 -11.34 5.97
CA ARG A 7 25.65 -10.02 6.35
C ARG A 7 24.71 -9.29 7.31
N GLU A 8 23.42 -9.23 7.02
CA GLU A 8 22.42 -8.61 7.91
C GLU A 8 22.36 -9.31 9.27
N ALA A 9 22.38 -10.65 9.31
CA ALA A 9 22.43 -11.40 10.57
C ALA A 9 23.71 -11.14 11.37
N LEU A 10 24.87 -11.00 10.69
CA LEU A 10 26.14 -10.67 11.33
C LEU A 10 26.15 -9.24 11.87
N HIS A 11 25.55 -8.29 11.16
CA HIS A 11 25.33 -6.92 11.67
C HIS A 11 24.48 -6.95 12.94
N GLU A 12 23.37 -7.69 12.95
CA GLU A 12 22.51 -7.81 14.14
C GLU A 12 23.22 -8.50 15.30
N LEU A 13 24.03 -9.53 15.04
CA LEU A 13 24.87 -10.15 16.07
C LEU A 13 25.82 -9.11 16.69
N LEU A 14 26.50 -8.33 15.84
CA LEU A 14 27.45 -7.31 16.27
C LEU A 14 26.77 -6.21 17.12
N CYS A 15 25.52 -5.83 16.83
CA CYS A 15 24.70 -4.93 17.66
C CYS A 15 24.62 -5.39 19.12
N CYS A 16 24.55 -6.71 19.33
CA CYS A 16 24.29 -7.32 20.63
C CYS A 16 25.57 -7.75 21.37
N THR A 17 26.72 -7.79 20.69
CA THR A 17 28.00 -8.17 21.31
C THR A 17 28.55 -7.10 22.24
N ASN A 18 29.33 -7.53 23.22
CA ASN A 18 30.17 -6.65 24.03
C ASN A 18 31.62 -6.73 23.54
N VAL A 19 32.26 -5.59 23.34
CA VAL A 19 33.66 -5.48 22.90
C VAL A 19 34.53 -5.07 24.08
N SER A 20 35.69 -5.71 24.24
CA SER A 20 36.55 -5.51 25.41
C SER A 20 37.50 -4.30 25.31
N THR A 21 37.88 -3.88 24.10
CA THR A 21 38.87 -2.81 23.90
C THR A 21 38.47 -1.84 22.79
N LYS A 22 39.10 -0.66 22.76
CA LYS A 22 38.85 0.35 21.72
C LYS A 22 39.29 -0.15 20.34
N GLU A 23 40.32 -0.99 20.26
CA GLU A 23 40.83 -1.57 19.01
C GLU A 23 39.78 -2.47 18.37
N GLY A 24 39.00 -3.20 19.19
CA GLY A 24 37.88 -4.02 18.69
C GLY A 24 36.76 -3.17 18.09
N ILE A 25 36.45 -2.01 18.70
CA ILE A 25 35.47 -1.05 18.16
C ILE A 25 35.98 -0.45 16.85
N HIS A 26 37.25 -0.04 16.81
CA HIS A 26 37.88 0.50 15.61
C HIS A 26 37.89 -0.53 14.47
N LEU A 27 38.26 -1.78 14.75
CA LEU A 27 38.22 -2.88 13.78
C LEU A 27 36.80 -3.10 13.23
N ALA A 28 35.81 -3.16 14.12
CA ALA A 28 34.42 -3.32 13.72
C ALA A 28 33.95 -2.17 12.82
N LEU A 29 34.28 -0.92 13.16
CA LEU A 29 33.95 0.25 12.35
C LEU A 29 34.61 0.17 10.97
N VAL A 30 35.92 -0.09 10.90
CA VAL A 30 36.65 -0.18 9.63
C VAL A 30 36.09 -1.28 8.73
N GLU A 31 35.79 -2.47 9.28
CA GLU A 31 35.20 -3.56 8.49
C GLU A 31 33.77 -3.26 8.03
N LEU A 32 32.97 -2.57 8.84
CA LEU A 32 31.64 -2.11 8.44
C LEU A 32 31.71 -1.03 7.35
N LEU A 33 32.68 -0.11 7.41
CA LEU A 33 32.90 0.88 6.36
C LEU A 33 33.38 0.23 5.05
N LYS A 34 34.29 -0.74 5.11
CA LYS A 34 34.66 -1.56 3.93
C LYS A 34 33.45 -2.29 3.35
N ASN A 35 32.58 -2.82 4.21
CA ASN A 35 31.34 -3.46 3.79
C ASN A 35 30.43 -2.45 3.07
N LEU A 36 30.25 -1.26 3.61
CA LEU A 36 29.45 -0.19 3.01
C LEU A 36 29.96 0.23 1.63
N THR A 37 31.28 0.35 1.45
CA THR A 37 31.88 0.64 0.15
C THR A 37 31.63 -0.48 -0.87
N LYS A 38 31.68 -1.74 -0.42
CA LYS A 38 31.50 -2.91 -1.28
C LYS A 38 30.04 -3.21 -1.59
N TYR A 39 29.14 -2.99 -0.63
CA TYR A 39 27.72 -3.26 -0.70
C TYR A 39 26.92 -2.06 -0.11
N PRO A 40 26.75 -0.98 -0.89
CA PRO A 40 26.02 0.22 -0.44
C PRO A 40 24.56 -0.06 -0.05
N THR A 41 23.98 -1.16 -0.55
CA THR A 41 22.63 -1.65 -0.21
C THR A 41 22.45 -1.98 1.27
N ASP A 42 23.54 -2.23 2.00
CA ASP A 42 23.50 -2.66 3.40
C ASP A 42 23.53 -1.46 4.38
N ARG A 43 23.52 -0.22 3.86
CA ARG A 43 23.67 1.04 4.61
C ARG A 43 22.83 1.10 5.88
N ASP A 44 21.53 0.83 5.78
CA ASP A 44 20.62 0.98 6.92
C ASP A 44 20.94 -0.03 8.04
N SER A 45 21.31 -1.26 7.66
CA SER A 45 21.73 -2.29 8.62
C SER A 45 23.04 -1.94 9.31
N ILE A 46 23.99 -1.33 8.57
CA ILE A 46 25.28 -0.87 9.10
C ILE A 46 25.09 0.32 10.05
N TRP A 47 24.28 1.31 9.67
CA TRP A 47 23.97 2.45 10.53
C TRP A 47 23.22 2.04 11.79
N LYS A 48 22.27 1.10 11.69
CA LYS A 48 21.61 0.48 12.85
C LYS A 48 22.66 -0.21 13.75
N CYS A 49 23.58 -0.97 13.17
CA CYS A 49 24.64 -1.63 13.93
C CYS A 49 25.52 -0.64 14.69
N LEU A 50 25.98 0.43 14.04
CA LEU A 50 26.81 1.45 14.67
C LEU A 50 26.08 2.25 15.74
N LYS A 51 24.78 2.52 15.55
CA LYS A 51 23.91 3.09 16.59
C LYS A 51 23.97 2.24 17.87
N PHE A 52 23.74 0.94 17.75
CA PHE A 52 23.77 0.04 18.91
C PHE A 52 25.17 -0.07 19.49
N LEU A 53 26.20 -0.26 18.66
CA LEU A 53 27.58 -0.39 19.09
C LEU A 53 28.04 0.84 19.91
N GLY A 54 27.73 2.05 19.44
CA GLY A 54 28.04 3.30 20.15
C GLY A 54 27.28 3.46 21.45
N SER A 55 25.98 3.10 21.44
CA SER A 55 25.15 3.17 22.65
C SER A 55 25.63 2.21 23.77
N ARG A 56 26.20 1.06 23.40
CA ARG A 56 26.69 0.04 24.35
C ARG A 56 28.10 0.30 24.86
N HIS A 57 28.95 0.93 24.05
CA HIS A 57 30.38 1.11 24.36
C HIS A 57 30.83 2.58 24.36
N PRO A 58 30.12 3.50 25.03
CA PRO A 58 30.42 4.93 24.97
C PRO A 58 31.85 5.25 25.45
N THR A 59 32.31 4.55 26.50
CA THR A 59 33.65 4.74 27.09
C THR A 59 34.78 4.26 26.17
N LEU A 60 34.54 3.23 25.35
CA LEU A 60 35.54 2.73 24.39
C LEU A 60 35.60 3.57 23.13
N VAL A 61 34.49 4.22 22.75
CA VAL A 61 34.42 5.14 21.60
C VAL A 61 35.10 6.48 21.93
N LEU A 62 34.98 6.99 23.16
CA LEU A 62 35.55 8.28 23.57
C LEU A 62 37.01 8.52 23.14
N PRO A 63 37.98 7.61 23.38
CA PRO A 63 39.37 7.83 22.97
C PRO A 63 39.60 7.77 21.46
N LEU A 64 38.63 7.28 20.67
CA LEU A 64 38.71 7.20 19.21
C LEU A 64 38.18 8.48 18.53
N VAL A 65 37.39 9.29 19.23
CA VAL A 65 36.69 10.45 18.64
C VAL A 65 37.61 11.41 17.87
N PRO A 66 38.78 11.82 18.40
CA PRO A 66 39.66 12.73 17.65
C PRO A 66 40.21 12.13 16.36
N GLU A 67 40.53 10.83 16.37
CA GLU A 67 41.02 10.09 15.21
C GLU A 67 39.91 9.93 14.16
N LEU A 68 38.71 9.54 14.58
CA LEU A 68 37.58 9.29 13.69
C LEU A 68 37.04 10.58 13.05
N LEU A 69 37.05 11.69 13.77
CA LEU A 69 36.66 13.00 13.23
C LEU A 69 37.82 13.69 12.49
N SER A 70 39.01 13.08 12.46
CA SER A 70 40.22 13.68 11.90
C SER A 70 40.44 15.11 12.43
N THR A 71 40.27 15.32 13.74
CA THR A 71 40.47 16.64 14.36
C THR A 71 41.93 16.87 14.71
N HIS A 72 42.47 18.05 14.37
CA HIS A 72 43.82 18.44 14.74
C HIS A 72 43.77 19.54 15.82
N PRO A 73 44.60 19.47 16.90
CA PRO A 73 44.53 20.43 18.01
C PRO A 73 44.76 21.90 17.64
N PHE A 74 45.42 22.14 16.51
CA PHE A 74 45.86 23.49 16.09
C PHE A 74 45.39 23.89 14.68
N PHE A 75 44.86 22.95 13.89
CA PHE A 75 44.51 23.20 12.50
C PHE A 75 43.08 22.75 12.26
N ASP A 76 42.32 23.58 11.56
CA ASP A 76 41.03 23.18 11.02
C ASP A 76 41.27 22.23 9.85
N THR A 77 40.87 20.97 10.02
CA THR A 77 40.87 19.98 8.95
C THR A 77 39.70 20.22 8.01
N ALA A 78 39.85 19.77 6.75
CA ALA A 78 38.81 19.93 5.74
C ALA A 78 37.49 19.31 6.22
N GLU A 79 36.38 20.05 6.11
CA GLU A 79 35.05 19.59 6.49
C GLU A 79 34.65 18.39 5.60
N PRO A 80 34.35 17.22 6.19
CA PRO A 80 33.91 16.06 5.43
C PRO A 80 32.55 16.29 4.77
N ASP A 81 32.29 15.61 3.65
CA ASP A 81 31.03 15.71 2.94
C ASP A 81 29.88 15.06 3.72
N MET A 82 28.76 15.77 3.84
CA MET A 82 27.55 15.29 4.51
C MET A 82 26.76 14.29 3.69
N ASP A 83 27.04 14.18 2.39
CA ASP A 83 26.45 13.16 1.51
C ASP A 83 27.24 11.83 1.53
N ASP A 84 28.43 11.79 2.15
CA ASP A 84 29.22 10.56 2.27
C ASP A 84 28.61 9.61 3.31
N PRO A 85 28.12 8.42 2.89
CA PRO A 85 27.50 7.48 3.80
C PRO A 85 28.48 6.89 4.82
N ALA A 86 29.80 6.89 4.54
CA ALA A 86 30.82 6.44 5.48
C ALA A 86 31.01 7.45 6.62
N TYR A 87 31.07 8.75 6.31
CA TYR A 87 31.14 9.79 7.32
C TYR A 87 29.89 9.85 8.21
N ILE A 88 28.68 9.74 7.62
CA ILE A 88 27.42 9.64 8.38
C ILE A 88 27.48 8.45 9.36
N ALA A 89 28.02 7.31 8.93
CA ALA A 89 28.15 6.11 9.78
C ALA A 89 29.01 6.39 11.02
N VAL A 90 30.12 7.12 10.85
CA VAL A 90 30.99 7.56 11.96
C VAL A 90 30.25 8.51 12.91
N LEU A 91 29.52 9.50 12.37
CA LEU A 91 28.73 10.43 13.19
C LEU A 91 27.63 9.72 13.98
N VAL A 92 26.94 8.75 13.37
CA VAL A 92 25.92 7.93 14.06
C VAL A 92 26.53 7.18 15.24
N LEU A 93 27.72 6.59 15.08
CA LEU A 93 28.44 5.92 16.19
C LEU A 93 28.74 6.92 17.33
N ILE A 94 29.34 8.05 17.00
CA ILE A 94 29.78 9.07 17.97
C ILE A 94 28.60 9.69 18.71
N PHE A 95 27.53 10.09 18.02
CA PHE A 95 26.38 10.70 18.68
C PHE A 95 25.62 9.72 19.57
N ASN A 96 25.57 8.43 19.23
CA ASN A 96 24.99 7.43 20.12
C ASN A 96 25.86 7.18 21.37
N ALA A 97 27.18 7.24 21.24
CA ALA A 97 28.10 7.18 22.38
C ALA A 97 28.03 8.46 23.27
N ALA A 98 27.85 9.63 22.66
CA ALA A 98 27.77 10.91 23.35
C ALA A 98 26.54 11.05 24.27
N LYS A 99 25.50 10.23 24.05
CA LYS A 99 24.28 10.25 24.88
C LYS A 99 24.57 10.00 26.36
N THR A 100 25.53 9.12 26.64
CA THR A 100 25.91 8.71 28.00
C THR A 100 27.29 9.22 28.41
N CYS A 101 28.00 9.93 27.52
CA CYS A 101 29.33 10.47 27.76
C CYS A 101 29.32 12.01 27.69
N PRO A 102 29.17 12.72 28.82
CA PRO A 102 29.01 14.17 28.85
C PRO A 102 30.28 14.95 28.45
N THR A 103 31.45 14.30 28.45
CA THR A 103 32.72 14.91 28.04
C THR A 103 32.95 14.84 26.53
N MET A 104 32.21 13.99 25.81
CA MET A 104 32.39 13.78 24.38
C MET A 104 32.15 15.04 23.53
N PRO A 105 31.13 15.89 23.81
CA PRO A 105 30.94 17.14 23.08
C PRO A 105 32.11 18.12 23.16
N ALA A 106 32.99 18.01 24.17
CA ALA A 106 34.17 18.85 24.26
C ALA A 106 35.23 18.53 23.19
N LEU A 107 35.10 17.39 22.50
CA LEU A 107 35.99 16.95 21.42
C LEU A 107 35.46 17.31 20.03
N PHE A 108 34.26 17.91 19.94
CA PHE A 108 33.61 18.21 18.67
C PHE A 108 34.11 19.52 18.08
N SER A 109 34.31 19.52 16.76
CA SER A 109 34.50 20.72 15.95
C SER A 109 33.18 21.47 15.75
N ASP A 110 33.26 22.74 15.30
CA ASP A 110 32.08 23.56 15.02
C ASP A 110 31.16 22.93 13.95
N HIS A 111 31.74 22.36 12.89
CA HIS A 111 30.98 21.63 11.87
C HIS A 111 30.30 20.37 12.42
N THR A 112 30.91 19.66 13.38
CA THR A 112 30.29 18.47 14.00
C THR A 112 28.99 18.84 14.72
N PHE A 113 28.91 20.04 15.34
CA PHE A 113 27.67 20.53 15.94
C PHE A 113 26.60 20.86 14.88
N ARG A 114 26.98 21.45 13.74
CA ARG A 114 26.07 21.68 12.61
C ARG A 114 25.55 20.36 12.03
N HIS A 115 26.45 19.40 11.82
CA HIS A 115 26.12 18.05 11.33
C HIS A 115 25.19 17.31 12.29
N TYR A 116 25.42 17.40 13.59
CA TYR A 116 24.50 16.87 14.59
C TYR A 116 23.09 17.47 14.45
N ALA A 117 22.97 18.79 14.32
CA ALA A 117 21.67 19.44 14.21
C ALA A 117 20.93 18.95 12.97
N TYR A 118 21.61 18.89 11.82
CA TYR A 118 21.05 18.39 10.58
C TYR A 118 20.64 16.91 10.67
N LEU A 119 21.52 16.03 11.17
CA LEU A 119 21.23 14.59 11.28
C LEU A 119 20.19 14.28 12.35
N ARG A 120 20.06 15.10 13.40
CA ARG A 120 19.01 14.95 14.40
C ARG A 120 17.62 15.22 13.82
N ASP A 121 17.53 16.21 12.93
CA ASP A 121 16.27 16.58 12.29
C ASP A 121 15.92 15.62 11.14
N SER A 122 16.91 15.17 10.36
CA SER A 122 16.70 14.26 9.21
C SER A 122 16.64 12.76 9.58
N LEU A 123 17.47 12.30 10.53
CA LEU A 123 17.64 10.89 10.91
C LEU A 123 17.38 10.68 12.42
N SER A 124 16.27 11.20 12.91
CA SER A 124 15.90 11.19 14.34
C SER A 124 15.78 9.78 14.96
N HIS A 125 15.57 8.75 14.14
CA HIS A 125 15.52 7.34 14.54
C HIS A 125 16.91 6.73 14.74
N LEU A 126 17.97 7.31 14.17
CA LEU A 126 19.37 6.88 14.32
C LEU A 126 20.14 7.77 15.30
N VAL A 127 19.90 9.07 15.31
CA VAL A 127 20.65 10.05 16.11
C VAL A 127 19.86 10.48 17.36
N PRO A 128 20.36 10.25 18.58
CA PRO A 128 19.65 10.59 19.81
C PRO A 128 19.71 12.09 20.13
N ALA A 129 18.82 12.55 21.01
CA ALA A 129 18.90 13.90 21.56
C ALA A 129 20.04 14.01 22.60
N LEU A 130 21.00 14.89 22.33
CA LEU A 130 22.15 15.18 23.18
C LEU A 130 21.96 16.48 23.98
N ARG A 131 22.55 16.52 25.18
CA ARG A 131 22.64 17.73 26.02
C ARG A 131 23.92 18.48 25.68
N LEU A 132 23.87 19.33 24.66
CA LEU A 132 25.05 20.07 24.18
C LEU A 132 25.14 21.44 24.87
N PRO A 133 26.34 21.87 25.30
CA PRO A 133 26.53 23.19 25.90
C PRO A 133 26.18 24.29 24.87
N GLY A 134 25.32 25.24 25.25
CA GLY A 134 24.91 26.36 24.41
C GLY A 134 23.52 26.24 23.75
N ARG A 135 22.90 25.05 23.71
CA ARG A 135 21.52 24.89 23.20
C ARG A 135 20.55 24.71 24.37
N LYS A 136 19.84 25.79 24.73
CA LYS A 136 18.57 25.63 25.47
C LYS A 136 17.66 24.83 24.56
N LEU A 137 17.36 23.58 24.91
CA LEU A 137 16.29 22.85 24.23
C LEU A 137 15.04 23.75 24.34
N VAL A 138 14.57 24.27 23.21
CA VAL A 138 13.14 24.53 23.03
C VAL A 138 12.48 23.15 22.88
N SER A 139 12.63 22.33 23.92
CA SER A 139 11.71 21.23 24.13
C SER A 139 10.45 21.96 24.55
N SER A 140 9.45 21.96 23.68
CA SER A 140 8.08 22.02 24.16
C SER A 140 7.99 20.93 25.24
N ALA A 141 8.08 21.34 26.50
CA ALA A 141 7.71 20.49 27.61
C ALA A 141 6.20 20.35 27.48
N LEU A 142 5.77 19.37 26.69
CA LEU A 142 4.45 18.80 26.84
C LEU A 142 4.47 18.14 28.21
N SER A 143 4.05 18.91 29.21
CA SER A 143 3.64 18.39 30.51
C SER A 143 2.69 17.21 30.25
N PRO A 144 2.87 16.04 30.88
CA PRO A 144 1.92 14.95 30.76
C PRO A 144 0.73 15.27 31.67
N ASN A 145 -0.11 16.21 31.25
CA ASN A 145 -1.46 16.29 31.78
C ASN A 145 -2.28 15.27 31.00
N ILE A 146 -2.21 14.03 31.45
CA ILE A 146 -2.98 12.90 30.94
C ILE A 146 -4.43 13.12 31.39
N MET A 147 -5.17 13.89 30.60
CA MET A 147 -6.59 13.65 30.38
C MET A 147 -6.67 12.80 29.11
N PRO A 148 -7.56 11.80 29.01
CA PRO A 148 -7.81 11.11 27.76
C PRO A 148 -8.64 12.04 26.89
N HIS A 149 -8.01 13.10 26.38
CA HIS A 149 -8.62 13.89 25.33
C HIS A 149 -8.52 13.03 24.07
N GLU A 150 -9.67 12.61 23.53
CA GLU A 150 -9.70 11.98 22.21
C GLU A 150 -8.90 12.85 21.25
N ASP A 151 -8.08 12.21 20.42
CA ASP A 151 -7.24 12.87 19.43
C ASP A 151 -8.14 13.78 18.56
N PRO A 152 -7.85 15.09 18.43
CA PRO A 152 -8.66 16.00 17.62
C PRO A 152 -8.84 15.52 16.18
N SER A 153 -7.89 14.74 15.67
CA SER A 153 -7.95 14.13 14.33
C SER A 153 -9.04 13.05 14.24
N HIS A 154 -9.18 12.23 15.29
CA HIS A 154 -10.24 11.21 15.39
C HIS A 154 -11.63 11.86 15.50
N GLN A 155 -11.75 12.92 16.31
CA GLN A 155 -13.01 13.66 16.45
C GLN A 155 -13.42 14.32 15.13
N PHE A 156 -12.47 14.95 14.41
CA PHE A 156 -12.74 15.54 13.11
C PHE A 156 -13.21 14.50 12.08
N LEU A 157 -12.58 13.32 12.04
CA LEU A 157 -12.99 12.21 11.17
C LEU A 157 -14.44 11.78 11.47
N GLN A 158 -14.77 11.54 12.74
CA GLN A 158 -16.11 11.12 13.16
C GLN A 158 -17.16 12.17 12.81
N GLN A 159 -16.91 13.45 13.14
CA GLN A 159 -17.82 14.55 12.81
C GLN A 159 -18.01 14.72 11.30
N SER A 160 -16.96 14.51 10.51
CA SER A 160 -17.03 14.59 9.04
C SER A 160 -17.94 13.51 8.47
N LEU A 161 -17.84 12.27 8.96
CA LEU A 161 -18.71 11.18 8.52
C LEU A 161 -20.15 11.36 9.00
N GLU A 162 -20.34 11.71 10.28
CA GLU A 162 -21.67 11.96 10.84
C GLU A 162 -22.41 13.09 10.09
N ARG A 163 -21.68 14.12 9.65
CA ARG A 163 -22.22 15.19 8.79
C ARG A 163 -22.75 14.65 7.46
N VAL A 164 -22.03 13.73 6.81
CA VAL A 164 -22.50 13.11 5.55
C VAL A 164 -23.74 12.26 5.81
N TYR A 165 -23.78 11.51 6.91
CA TYR A 165 -24.91 10.62 7.22
C TYR A 165 -26.17 11.37 7.66
N SER A 166 -26.03 12.51 8.33
CA SER A 166 -27.17 13.33 8.78
C SER A 166 -27.76 14.21 7.67
N LEU A 167 -26.95 14.65 6.71
CA LEU A 167 -27.38 15.56 5.63
C LEU A 167 -27.74 14.85 4.32
N GLN A 168 -28.29 13.64 4.39
CA GLN A 168 -28.69 12.87 3.20
C GLN A 168 -29.93 13.41 2.47
N HIS A 169 -30.72 14.27 3.13
CA HIS A 169 -31.97 14.83 2.58
C HIS A 169 -31.79 16.17 1.84
N LEU A 170 -30.53 16.54 1.53
CA LEU A 170 -30.25 17.70 0.71
C LEU A 170 -30.70 17.48 -0.74
N ASP A 171 -30.73 18.57 -1.50
CA ASP A 171 -30.92 18.50 -2.93
C ASP A 171 -29.77 17.74 -3.61
N PRO A 172 -30.01 17.09 -4.76
CA PRO A 172 -29.02 16.38 -5.56
C PRO A 172 -27.64 17.04 -5.68
N GLN A 173 -27.62 18.36 -5.88
CA GLN A 173 -26.41 19.15 -6.05
C GLN A 173 -25.70 19.39 -4.70
N GLY A 174 -26.46 19.78 -3.67
CA GLY A 174 -25.94 19.93 -2.31
C GLY A 174 -25.29 18.65 -1.76
N THR A 175 -25.90 17.48 -1.99
CA THR A 175 -25.30 16.19 -1.60
C THR A 175 -24.00 15.91 -2.36
N GLN A 176 -23.94 16.24 -3.65
CA GLN A 176 -22.73 16.06 -4.46
C GLN A 176 -21.57 16.92 -3.93
N GLU A 177 -21.81 18.19 -3.68
CA GLU A 177 -20.81 19.13 -3.17
C GLU A 177 -20.32 18.74 -1.77
N LEU A 178 -21.25 18.32 -0.89
CA LEU A 178 -20.89 17.82 0.44
C LEU A 178 -19.95 16.60 0.35
N LEU A 179 -20.25 15.64 -0.52
CA LEU A 179 -19.39 14.48 -0.75
C LEU A 179 -18.03 14.88 -1.32
N GLU A 180 -17.98 15.81 -2.28
CA GLU A 180 -16.72 16.28 -2.85
C GLU A 180 -15.82 16.96 -1.81
N PHE A 181 -16.38 17.83 -0.96
CA PHE A 181 -15.63 18.47 0.11
C PHE A 181 -15.13 17.47 1.15
N THR A 182 -16.00 16.56 1.60
CA THR A 182 -15.64 15.57 2.61
C THR A 182 -14.60 14.57 2.09
N ILE A 183 -14.69 14.12 0.83
CA ILE A 183 -13.66 13.29 0.21
C ILE A 183 -12.30 14.01 0.22
N ARG A 184 -12.26 15.28 -0.16
CA ARG A 184 -11.03 16.07 -0.16
C ARG A 184 -10.44 16.23 1.25
N ASP A 185 -11.29 16.51 2.22
CA ASP A 185 -10.87 16.71 3.62
C ASP A 185 -10.34 15.39 4.22
N LEU A 186 -10.97 14.26 3.93
CA LEU A 186 -10.50 12.94 4.36
C LEU A 186 -9.20 12.52 3.69
N GLN A 187 -9.05 12.75 2.39
CA GLN A 187 -7.79 12.52 1.68
C GLN A 187 -6.66 13.35 2.29
N ARG A 188 -6.95 14.62 2.58
CA ARG A 188 -5.97 15.50 3.22
C ARG A 188 -5.61 15.06 4.64
N LEU A 189 -6.58 14.57 5.40
CA LEU A 189 -6.34 14.00 6.72
C LEU A 189 -5.43 12.77 6.64
N GLY A 190 -5.65 11.88 5.66
CA GLY A 190 -4.82 10.70 5.46
C GLY A 190 -3.38 11.02 5.03
N GLU A 191 -3.18 12.10 4.27
CA GLU A 191 -1.84 12.60 3.93
C GLU A 191 -1.09 13.19 5.13
N LEU A 192 -1.82 13.81 6.07
CA LEU A 192 -1.23 14.51 7.21
C LEU A 192 -1.00 13.61 8.42
N GLN A 193 -1.85 12.61 8.65
CA GLN A 193 -1.82 11.75 9.83
C GLN A 193 -1.67 10.28 9.44
N SER A 194 -0.45 9.76 9.58
CA SER A 194 -0.11 8.39 9.15
C SER A 194 -0.88 7.29 9.91
N GLU A 195 -1.22 7.52 11.18
CA GLU A 195 -1.96 6.55 12.00
C GLU A 195 -3.43 6.39 11.55
N LEU A 196 -4.05 7.49 11.11
CA LEU A 196 -5.43 7.52 10.61
C LEU A 196 -5.53 7.34 9.09
N ALA A 197 -4.41 7.26 8.38
CA ALA A 197 -4.37 7.22 6.93
C ALA A 197 -5.21 6.06 6.36
N GLY A 198 -5.16 4.88 6.97
CA GLY A 198 -5.93 3.72 6.53
C GLY A 198 -7.44 3.94 6.58
N VAL A 199 -7.95 4.46 7.70
CA VAL A 199 -9.39 4.69 7.87
C VAL A 199 -9.87 5.88 7.04
N ALA A 200 -9.08 6.94 6.96
CA ALA A 200 -9.40 8.11 6.15
C ALA A 200 -9.47 7.76 4.65
N ASP A 201 -8.49 7.02 4.13
CA ASP A 201 -8.49 6.53 2.75
C ASP A 201 -9.68 5.60 2.49
N PHE A 202 -9.98 4.68 3.41
CA PHE A 202 -11.08 3.73 3.26
C PHE A 202 -12.44 4.45 3.20
N SER A 203 -12.68 5.38 4.13
CA SER A 203 -13.88 6.22 4.14
C SER A 203 -13.97 7.11 2.91
N ALA A 204 -12.88 7.77 2.50
CA ALA A 204 -12.85 8.60 1.31
C ALA A 204 -13.16 7.78 0.04
N THR A 205 -12.66 6.55 -0.06
CA THR A 205 -12.92 5.65 -1.19
C THR A 205 -14.39 5.23 -1.22
N TYR A 206 -14.98 4.91 -0.07
CA TYR A 206 -16.42 4.61 0.03
C TYR A 206 -17.29 5.81 -0.41
N LEU A 207 -17.00 7.01 0.12
CA LEU A 207 -17.71 8.23 -0.26
C LEU A 207 -17.54 8.55 -1.74
N ARG A 208 -16.38 8.25 -2.33
CA ARG A 208 -16.13 8.39 -3.76
C ARG A 208 -16.98 7.42 -4.59
N CYS A 209 -17.12 6.16 -4.16
CA CYS A 209 -18.03 5.21 -4.79
C CYS A 209 -19.48 5.72 -4.77
N GLN A 210 -19.93 6.24 -3.63
CA GLN A 210 -21.27 6.82 -3.50
C GLN A 210 -21.45 8.05 -4.40
N LEU A 211 -20.47 8.95 -4.44
CA LEU A 211 -20.48 10.13 -5.30
C LEU A 211 -20.58 9.75 -6.79
N LEU A 212 -19.79 8.75 -7.22
CA LEU A 212 -19.85 8.24 -8.60
C LEU A 212 -21.22 7.62 -8.92
N LEU A 213 -21.79 6.86 -7.99
CA LEU A 213 -23.12 6.27 -8.14
C LEU A 213 -24.20 7.35 -8.29
N ILE A 214 -24.19 8.37 -7.43
CA ILE A 214 -25.12 9.50 -7.47
C ILE A 214 -24.99 10.26 -8.80
N LYS A 215 -23.76 10.59 -9.22
CA LYS A 215 -23.50 11.26 -10.51
C LYS A 215 -24.03 10.45 -11.70
N ALA A 216 -23.79 9.13 -11.70
CA ALA A 216 -24.29 8.24 -12.76
C ALA A 216 -25.83 8.17 -12.79
N LEU A 217 -26.50 8.20 -11.64
CA LEU A 217 -27.96 8.16 -11.52
C LEU A 217 -28.66 9.48 -11.89
N GLN A 218 -27.97 10.61 -11.70
CA GLN A 218 -28.44 11.96 -12.03
C GLN A 218 -28.12 12.38 -13.46
N GLU A 219 -27.42 11.53 -14.21
CA GLU A 219 -26.99 11.85 -15.56
C GLU A 219 -28.18 12.18 -16.48
N LYS A 220 -28.02 13.21 -17.32
CA LYS A 220 -29.06 13.64 -18.28
C LYS A 220 -29.49 12.52 -19.23
N LEU A 221 -28.66 11.47 -19.35
CA LEU A 221 -28.93 10.21 -20.04
C LEU A 221 -30.32 9.64 -19.71
N TRP A 222 -30.78 9.77 -18.48
CA TRP A 222 -32.06 9.18 -18.06
C TRP A 222 -33.27 9.92 -18.61
N ASN A 223 -33.10 11.17 -19.05
CA ASN A 223 -34.15 12.06 -19.51
C ASN A 223 -34.27 12.12 -21.06
N VAL A 224 -33.34 11.48 -21.78
CA VAL A 224 -33.32 11.42 -23.26
C VAL A 224 -33.81 10.04 -23.75
N ALA A 225 -34.43 9.99 -24.93
CA ALA A 225 -34.91 8.74 -25.52
C ALA A 225 -33.77 7.74 -25.77
N ALA A 226 -33.92 6.53 -25.23
CA ALA A 226 -32.90 5.48 -25.19
C ALA A 226 -32.20 5.11 -26.53
N PRO A 227 -32.86 5.09 -27.71
CA PRO A 227 -32.20 4.58 -28.93
C PRO A 227 -31.30 5.60 -29.66
N LEU A 228 -31.23 6.86 -29.23
CA LEU A 228 -30.55 7.94 -29.97
C LEU A 228 -29.14 8.29 -29.46
N TYR A 229 -28.61 7.58 -28.45
CA TYR A 229 -27.49 8.11 -27.66
C TYR A 229 -26.32 7.11 -27.46
N LEU A 230 -25.33 7.18 -28.36
CA LEU A 230 -24.18 6.26 -28.39
C LEU A 230 -22.93 6.75 -27.61
N LYS A 231 -22.80 8.04 -27.26
CA LYS A 231 -21.52 8.62 -26.75
C LYS A 231 -21.46 9.03 -25.26
N GLN A 232 -22.58 9.27 -24.56
CA GLN A 232 -22.53 9.57 -23.11
C GLN A 232 -22.88 8.37 -22.22
N SER A 233 -23.29 7.23 -22.80
CA SER A 233 -23.40 5.96 -22.08
C SER A 233 -22.06 5.49 -21.49
N ASP A 234 -20.94 6.02 -21.99
CA ASP A 234 -19.60 5.71 -21.53
C ASP A 234 -19.35 6.20 -20.09
N LEU A 235 -19.97 7.30 -19.65
CA LEU A 235 -19.73 7.83 -18.31
C LEU A 235 -20.35 6.95 -17.22
N ALA A 236 -21.64 6.60 -17.32
CA ALA A 236 -22.27 5.70 -16.37
C ALA A 236 -21.67 4.28 -16.41
N SER A 237 -21.27 3.76 -17.58
CA SER A 237 -20.58 2.46 -17.65
C SER A 237 -19.16 2.52 -17.07
N ALA A 238 -18.40 3.59 -17.33
CA ALA A 238 -17.09 3.80 -16.73
C ALA A 238 -17.21 3.96 -15.20
N ALA A 239 -18.21 4.70 -14.72
CA ALA A 239 -18.50 4.84 -13.30
C ALA A 239 -18.81 3.48 -12.65
N ALA A 240 -19.65 2.65 -13.27
CA ALA A 240 -19.93 1.30 -12.78
C ALA A 240 -18.66 0.44 -12.69
N LYS A 241 -17.83 0.43 -13.74
CA LYS A 241 -16.54 -0.28 -13.74
C LYS A 241 -15.59 0.25 -12.65
N GLN A 242 -15.53 1.56 -12.47
CA GLN A 242 -14.71 2.19 -11.44
C GLN A 242 -15.18 1.83 -10.03
N ILE A 243 -16.49 1.86 -9.76
CA ILE A 243 -17.05 1.44 -8.46
C ILE A 243 -16.74 -0.05 -8.21
N MET A 244 -16.85 -0.91 -9.22
CA MET A 244 -16.44 -2.31 -9.11
C MET A 244 -14.97 -2.44 -8.72
N GLU A 245 -14.06 -1.76 -9.42
CA GLU A 245 -12.63 -1.79 -9.11
C GLU A 245 -12.32 -1.28 -7.70
N GLU A 246 -12.90 -0.14 -7.30
CA GLU A 246 -12.70 0.43 -5.97
C GLU A 246 -13.30 -0.45 -4.86
N THR A 247 -14.45 -1.10 -5.07
CA THR A 247 -14.99 -2.07 -4.10
C THR A 247 -14.09 -3.31 -3.96
N TYR A 248 -13.45 -3.79 -5.03
CA TYR A 248 -12.44 -4.85 -4.92
C TYR A 248 -11.20 -4.37 -4.17
N LYS A 249 -10.72 -3.14 -4.41
CA LYS A 249 -9.63 -2.54 -3.62
C LYS A 249 -10.00 -2.44 -2.14
N MET A 250 -11.16 -1.90 -1.82
CA MET A 250 -11.65 -1.78 -0.44
C MET A 250 -11.72 -3.14 0.28
N GLU A 251 -12.13 -4.20 -0.42
CA GLU A 251 -12.17 -5.54 0.17
C GLU A 251 -10.76 -6.13 0.34
N PHE A 252 -9.95 -6.18 -0.72
CA PHE A 252 -8.74 -7.01 -0.73
C PHE A 252 -7.44 -6.27 -0.42
N MET A 253 -7.40 -4.94 -0.54
CA MET A 253 -6.21 -4.13 -0.24
C MET A 253 -6.13 -3.74 1.24
N TYR A 254 -7.24 -3.77 1.97
CA TYR A 254 -7.28 -3.38 3.37
C TYR A 254 -7.25 -4.60 4.30
N SER A 255 -6.54 -4.45 5.41
CA SER A 255 -6.52 -5.39 6.53
C SER A 255 -7.34 -4.82 7.69
N GLY A 256 -7.96 -5.69 8.50
CA GLY A 256 -8.84 -5.28 9.60
C GLY A 256 -10.28 -4.93 9.18
N VAL A 257 -10.68 -5.34 7.97
CA VAL A 257 -12.06 -5.16 7.49
C VAL A 257 -12.98 -6.16 8.21
N GLU A 258 -13.98 -5.64 8.92
CA GLU A 258 -14.97 -6.44 9.66
C GLU A 258 -16.10 -6.92 8.74
N ASN A 259 -16.83 -7.97 9.14
CA ASN A 259 -17.96 -8.52 8.37
C ASN A 259 -19.01 -7.43 8.03
N LYS A 260 -19.30 -6.51 8.96
CA LYS A 260 -20.21 -5.37 8.73
C LYS A 260 -19.77 -4.49 7.56
N GLN A 261 -18.47 -4.30 7.36
CA GLN A 261 -17.96 -3.53 6.22
C GLN A 261 -17.94 -4.36 4.95
N VAL A 262 -17.61 -5.65 5.05
CA VAL A 262 -17.65 -6.58 3.92
C VAL A 262 -19.05 -6.61 3.31
N VAL A 263 -20.10 -6.77 4.12
CA VAL A 263 -21.48 -6.79 3.59
C VAL A 263 -21.87 -5.47 2.92
N ILE A 264 -21.45 -4.31 3.46
CA ILE A 264 -21.70 -2.99 2.85
C ILE A 264 -20.92 -2.83 1.53
N ILE A 265 -19.68 -3.30 1.46
CA ILE A 265 -18.88 -3.28 0.21
C ILE A 265 -19.52 -4.19 -0.85
N HIS A 266 -19.98 -5.39 -0.48
CA HIS A 266 -20.68 -6.28 -1.39
C HIS A 266 -22.03 -5.72 -1.83
N HIS A 267 -22.74 -5.00 -0.94
CA HIS A 267 -23.95 -4.25 -1.29
C HIS A 267 -23.67 -3.16 -2.34
N MET A 268 -22.64 -2.35 -2.12
CA MET A 268 -22.20 -1.33 -3.09
C MET A 268 -21.80 -1.96 -4.44
N ARG A 269 -21.13 -3.12 -4.40
CA ARG A 269 -20.79 -3.89 -5.59
C ARG A 269 -22.04 -4.35 -6.33
N LEU A 270 -23.06 -4.82 -5.62
CA LEU A 270 -24.34 -5.23 -6.21
C LEU A 270 -25.06 -4.03 -6.86
N GLN A 271 -25.02 -2.85 -6.23
CA GLN A 271 -25.53 -1.60 -6.83
C GLN A 271 -24.77 -1.23 -8.12
N ALA A 272 -23.44 -1.39 -8.16
CA ALA A 272 -22.65 -1.14 -9.35
C ALA A 272 -22.95 -2.13 -10.48
N LYS A 273 -23.15 -3.42 -10.16
CA LYS A 273 -23.59 -4.43 -11.15
C LYS A 273 -25.00 -4.15 -11.66
N ALA A 274 -25.91 -3.72 -10.79
CA ALA A 274 -27.25 -3.26 -11.17
C ALA A 274 -27.17 -2.06 -12.13
N LEU A 275 -26.34 -1.06 -11.83
CA LEU A 275 -26.11 0.09 -12.70
C LEU A 275 -25.57 -0.36 -14.07
N GLN A 276 -24.56 -1.25 -14.10
CA GLN A 276 -24.02 -1.78 -15.35
C GLN A 276 -25.08 -2.54 -16.17
N LEU A 277 -25.95 -3.33 -15.51
CA LEU A 277 -27.07 -3.99 -16.17
C LEU A 277 -28.05 -2.98 -16.79
N ILE A 278 -28.39 -1.89 -16.09
CA ILE A 278 -29.29 -0.86 -16.61
C ILE A 278 -28.67 -0.15 -17.83
N VAL A 279 -27.39 0.21 -17.77
CA VAL A 279 -26.69 0.89 -18.88
C VAL A 279 -26.56 -0.02 -20.10
N THR A 280 -26.20 -1.28 -19.90
CA THR A 280 -26.12 -2.27 -20.99
C THR A 280 -27.50 -2.56 -21.58
N ALA A 281 -28.55 -2.65 -20.75
CA ALA A 281 -29.91 -2.87 -21.22
C ALA A 281 -30.47 -1.73 -22.08
N ARG A 282 -30.01 -0.49 -21.86
CA ARG A 282 -30.39 0.66 -22.70
C ARG A 282 -29.65 0.70 -24.05
N THR A 283 -28.46 0.12 -24.14
CA THR A 283 -27.61 0.18 -25.34
C THR A 283 -27.68 -1.09 -26.19
N ALA A 284 -28.04 -2.22 -25.59
CA ALA A 284 -28.14 -3.50 -26.29
C ALA A 284 -29.26 -3.51 -27.34
N ARG A 285 -28.93 -4.06 -28.51
CA ARG A 285 -29.91 -4.36 -29.57
C ARG A 285 -30.26 -5.85 -29.50
N GLY A 286 -31.47 -6.17 -29.05
CA GLY A 286 -31.99 -7.55 -28.95
C GLY A 286 -32.34 -7.98 -27.52
N VAL A 287 -33.30 -8.88 -27.39
CA VAL A 287 -33.88 -9.30 -26.10
C VAL A 287 -33.12 -10.49 -25.49
N ASP A 288 -32.54 -11.36 -26.32
CA ASP A 288 -31.91 -12.62 -25.88
C ASP A 288 -30.66 -12.40 -25.00
N PRO A 289 -29.73 -11.46 -25.31
CA PRO A 289 -28.59 -11.18 -24.42
C PRO A 289 -29.03 -10.56 -23.08
N LEU A 290 -30.14 -9.82 -23.06
CA LEU A 290 -30.66 -9.19 -21.85
C LEU A 290 -31.19 -10.22 -20.86
N PHE A 291 -31.86 -11.27 -21.35
CA PHE A 291 -32.37 -12.33 -20.52
C PHE A 291 -31.25 -13.01 -19.72
N GLY A 292 -30.18 -13.43 -20.41
CA GLY A 292 -29.03 -14.06 -19.76
C GLY A 292 -28.29 -13.15 -18.77
N MET A 293 -28.21 -11.84 -19.03
CA MET A 293 -27.62 -10.88 -18.08
C MET A 293 -28.49 -10.67 -16.84
N CYS A 294 -29.82 -10.60 -17.01
CA CYS A 294 -30.76 -10.52 -15.89
C CYS A 294 -30.71 -11.79 -15.03
N GLU A 295 -30.72 -12.98 -15.63
CA GLU A 295 -30.60 -14.24 -14.86
C GLU A 295 -29.30 -14.30 -14.06
N LYS A 296 -28.16 -13.94 -14.67
CA LYS A 296 -26.88 -13.88 -13.97
C LYS A 296 -26.92 -12.91 -12.80
N PHE A 297 -27.48 -11.72 -12.98
CA PHE A 297 -27.62 -10.75 -11.89
C PHE A 297 -28.49 -11.30 -10.75
N LEU A 298 -29.63 -11.93 -11.07
CA LEU A 298 -30.51 -12.52 -10.04
C LEU A 298 -29.82 -13.67 -9.30
N GLN A 299 -29.04 -14.52 -9.98
CA GLN A 299 -28.22 -15.55 -9.35
C GLN A 299 -27.19 -14.96 -8.38
N GLU A 300 -26.59 -13.81 -8.71
CA GLU A 300 -25.67 -13.12 -7.81
C GLU A 300 -26.37 -12.51 -6.59
N VAL A 301 -27.62 -12.05 -6.74
CA VAL A 301 -28.42 -11.59 -5.59
C VAL A 301 -28.77 -12.76 -4.67
N ASP A 302 -29.18 -13.91 -5.23
CA ASP A 302 -29.42 -15.13 -4.46
C ASP A 302 -28.15 -15.58 -3.72
N PHE A 303 -27.00 -15.50 -4.39
CA PHE A 303 -25.71 -15.81 -3.78
C PHE A 303 -25.39 -14.84 -2.64
N PHE A 304 -25.55 -13.52 -2.84
CA PHE A 304 -25.38 -12.52 -1.81
C PHE A 304 -26.27 -12.81 -0.59
N GLN A 305 -27.56 -13.12 -0.80
CA GLN A 305 -28.48 -13.45 0.27
C GLN A 305 -27.97 -14.65 1.08
N ARG A 306 -27.54 -15.73 0.42
CA ARG A 306 -27.03 -16.94 1.08
C ARG A 306 -25.76 -16.68 1.90
N CYS A 307 -24.87 -15.82 1.41
CA CYS A 307 -23.60 -15.52 2.08
C CYS A 307 -23.77 -14.62 3.30
N PHE A 308 -24.75 -13.70 3.29
CA PHE A 308 -24.88 -12.64 4.29
C PHE A 308 -26.18 -12.70 5.12
N ILE A 309 -26.83 -13.88 5.20
CA ILE A 309 -28.11 -14.08 5.92
C ILE A 309 -28.13 -13.43 7.31
N ALA A 310 -27.04 -13.56 8.07
CA ALA A 310 -26.95 -13.06 9.44
C ALA A 310 -26.96 -11.52 9.54
N ASP A 311 -26.46 -10.83 8.51
CA ASP A 311 -26.25 -9.38 8.51
C ASP A 311 -27.38 -8.61 7.79
N LEU A 312 -28.27 -9.31 7.05
CA LEU A 312 -29.43 -8.73 6.38
C LEU A 312 -30.28 -7.80 7.27
N PRO A 313 -30.61 -8.14 8.54
CA PRO A 313 -31.40 -7.27 9.40
C PRO A 313 -30.77 -5.91 9.70
N HIS A 314 -29.45 -5.75 9.49
CA HIS A 314 -28.74 -4.48 9.67
C HIS A 314 -28.81 -3.57 8.44
N LEU A 315 -29.32 -4.08 7.31
CA LEU A 315 -29.42 -3.38 6.03
C LEU A 315 -30.85 -2.88 5.73
N GLN A 316 -31.62 -2.53 6.77
CA GLN A 316 -33.02 -2.13 6.61
C GLN A 316 -33.19 -0.94 5.66
N ASP A 317 -34.24 -0.98 4.84
CA ASP A 317 -34.59 0.06 3.86
C ASP A 317 -33.51 0.28 2.77
N SER A 318 -32.51 -0.61 2.70
CA SER A 318 -31.46 -0.57 1.70
C SER A 318 -31.93 -1.10 0.34
N PHE A 319 -31.11 -0.89 -0.69
CA PHE A 319 -31.37 -1.42 -2.02
C PHE A 319 -31.56 -2.95 -2.04
N VAL A 320 -30.73 -3.71 -1.29
CA VAL A 320 -30.76 -5.18 -1.32
C VAL A 320 -31.96 -5.73 -0.56
N ASP A 321 -32.32 -5.11 0.56
CA ASP A 321 -33.49 -5.46 1.36
C ASP A 321 -34.77 -5.37 0.51
N LYS A 322 -34.99 -4.21 -0.11
CA LYS A 322 -36.10 -3.99 -1.05
C LYS A 322 -36.05 -4.95 -2.24
N LEU A 323 -34.86 -5.27 -2.73
CA LEU A 323 -34.68 -6.14 -3.90
C LEU A 323 -35.08 -7.58 -3.57
N LEU A 324 -34.74 -8.06 -2.37
CA LEU A 324 -35.12 -9.38 -1.87
C LEU A 324 -36.64 -9.49 -1.64
N ASP A 325 -37.28 -8.46 -1.11
CA ASP A 325 -38.74 -8.43 -0.98
C ASP A 325 -39.47 -8.55 -2.33
N LEU A 326 -38.88 -7.98 -3.38
CA LEU A 326 -39.44 -8.00 -4.74
C LEU A 326 -38.95 -9.18 -5.60
N MET A 327 -38.06 -10.04 -5.09
CA MET A 327 -37.51 -11.17 -5.85
C MET A 327 -38.55 -12.06 -6.53
N PRO A 328 -39.63 -12.50 -5.86
CA PRO A 328 -40.65 -13.36 -6.50
C PRO A 328 -41.29 -12.70 -7.73
N ARG A 329 -41.43 -11.38 -7.70
CA ARG A 329 -41.97 -10.59 -8.82
C ARG A 329 -40.94 -10.42 -9.93
N LEU A 330 -39.65 -10.23 -9.60
CA LEU A 330 -38.59 -10.07 -10.58
C LEU A 330 -38.38 -11.34 -11.41
N MET A 331 -38.44 -12.52 -10.79
CA MET A 331 -38.28 -13.82 -11.44
C MET A 331 -39.39 -14.13 -12.48
N THR A 332 -40.56 -13.52 -12.34
CA THR A 332 -41.71 -13.73 -13.23
C THR A 332 -41.89 -12.62 -14.27
N SER A 333 -41.09 -11.55 -14.18
CA SER A 333 -41.20 -10.36 -15.02
C SER A 333 -40.36 -10.46 -16.29
N LYS A 334 -40.76 -9.75 -17.34
CA LYS A 334 -39.93 -9.60 -18.56
C LYS A 334 -38.66 -8.81 -18.24
N PRO A 335 -37.50 -9.09 -18.89
CA PRO A 335 -36.24 -8.39 -18.62
C PRO A 335 -36.32 -6.87 -18.67
N ALA A 336 -37.10 -6.30 -19.59
CA ALA A 336 -37.30 -4.86 -19.69
C ALA A 336 -38.01 -4.26 -18.45
N GLU A 337 -38.94 -5.00 -17.84
CA GLU A 337 -39.62 -4.57 -16.62
C GLU A 337 -38.71 -4.73 -15.40
N VAL A 338 -37.91 -5.80 -15.34
CA VAL A 338 -36.87 -5.99 -14.31
C VAL A 338 -35.93 -4.79 -14.27
N VAL A 339 -35.41 -4.38 -15.43
CA VAL A 339 -34.49 -3.22 -15.53
C VAL A 339 -35.16 -1.92 -15.08
N LYS A 340 -36.44 -1.69 -15.40
CA LYS A 340 -37.18 -0.49 -14.95
C LYS A 340 -37.39 -0.48 -13.44
N ILE A 341 -37.74 -1.62 -12.85
CA ILE A 341 -37.89 -1.76 -11.41
C ILE A 341 -36.53 -1.48 -10.74
N LEU A 342 -35.47 -2.12 -11.23
CA LEU A 342 -34.10 -1.95 -10.72
C LEU A 342 -33.65 -0.49 -10.76
N HIS A 343 -33.89 0.20 -11.87
CA HIS A 343 -33.57 1.62 -12.02
C HIS A 343 -34.30 2.51 -11.03
N THR A 344 -35.58 2.21 -10.78
CA THR A 344 -36.42 2.97 -9.85
C THR A 344 -35.95 2.76 -8.41
N MET A 345 -35.61 1.52 -8.05
CA MET A 345 -35.09 1.17 -6.74
C MET A 345 -33.71 1.75 -6.47
N LEU A 346 -32.81 1.73 -7.46
CA LEU A 346 -31.47 2.30 -7.34
C LEU A 346 -31.53 3.84 -7.14
N ARG A 347 -32.54 4.52 -7.71
CA ARG A 347 -32.77 5.95 -7.46
C ARG A 347 -33.32 6.27 -6.08
N GLN A 348 -34.02 5.32 -5.46
CA GLN A 348 -34.62 5.43 -4.14
C GLN A 348 -33.77 4.78 -3.05
N SER A 349 -32.57 4.27 -3.40
CA SER A 349 -31.71 3.59 -2.44
C SER A 349 -31.11 4.59 -1.46
N THR A 350 -31.15 4.21 -0.18
CA THR A 350 -30.56 4.98 0.91
C THR A 350 -29.05 4.78 0.97
N PHE A 351 -28.37 5.77 1.56
CA PHE A 351 -26.93 5.70 1.77
C PHE A 351 -26.65 4.97 3.09
N LEU A 352 -26.00 3.80 3.00
CA LEU A 352 -25.67 2.97 4.15
C LEU A 352 -24.53 3.58 4.96
N HIS A 353 -24.70 3.59 6.29
CA HIS A 353 -23.68 4.01 7.23
C HIS A 353 -22.56 2.97 7.30
N LEU A 354 -21.34 3.36 6.90
CA LEU A 354 -20.15 2.52 7.04
C LEU A 354 -19.59 2.67 8.45
N PRO A 355 -19.70 1.65 9.33
CA PRO A 355 -19.09 1.71 10.65
C PRO A 355 -17.56 1.68 10.52
N LEU A 356 -16.88 2.60 11.21
CA LEU A 356 -15.43 2.64 11.23
C LEU A 356 -14.88 1.49 12.09
N PRO A 357 -13.91 0.71 11.60
CA PRO A 357 -13.19 -0.27 12.42
C PRO A 357 -12.15 0.44 13.30
N GLU A 358 -11.76 -0.20 14.40
CA GLU A 358 -10.72 0.35 15.29
C GLU A 358 -9.33 0.36 14.64
N GLN A 359 -9.01 -0.62 13.79
CA GLN A 359 -7.68 -0.77 13.18
C GLN A 359 -7.80 -1.23 11.73
N ILE A 360 -7.86 -0.28 10.79
CA ILE A 360 -7.81 -0.57 9.36
C ILE A 360 -6.52 -0.02 8.77
N HIS A 361 -5.79 -0.90 8.09
CA HIS A 361 -4.54 -0.54 7.45
C HIS A 361 -4.58 -0.93 5.99
N LYS A 362 -4.12 -0.01 5.15
CA LYS A 362 -4.00 -0.20 3.70
C LYS A 362 -2.70 -0.95 3.42
N ALA A 363 -2.78 -2.03 2.67
CA ALA A 363 -1.60 -2.74 2.18
C ALA A 363 -0.79 -1.82 1.26
N SER A 364 0.51 -1.73 1.50
CA SER A 364 1.43 -0.94 0.70
C SER A 364 2.68 -1.77 0.39
N ALA A 365 3.33 -1.46 -0.72
CA ALA A 365 4.65 -2.02 -1.00
C ALA A 365 5.58 -1.00 -1.64
N THR A 366 6.84 -1.06 -1.24
CA THR A 366 7.92 -0.24 -1.77
C THR A 366 9.03 -1.15 -2.26
N ILE A 367 9.34 -1.05 -3.56
CA ILE A 367 10.46 -1.76 -4.17
C ILE A 367 11.72 -0.94 -3.82
N ILE A 368 12.66 -1.57 -3.14
CA ILE A 368 13.97 -1.00 -2.77
C ILE A 368 14.98 -1.27 -3.89
N GLU A 369 14.96 -2.50 -4.41
CA GLU A 369 15.79 -2.92 -5.52
C GLU A 369 14.91 -3.64 -6.56
N PRO A 370 14.98 -3.29 -7.84
CA PRO A 370 15.79 -2.22 -8.43
C PRO A 370 15.34 -0.82 -7.98
N ALA A 371 16.27 0.14 -7.85
CA ALA A 371 15.95 1.51 -7.44
C ALA A 371 15.31 2.36 -8.56
N GLY A 372 15.43 1.92 -9.82
CA GLY A 372 14.84 2.58 -10.99
C GLY A 372 15.51 3.89 -11.45
N GLU A 373 16.55 4.33 -10.75
CA GLU A 373 17.27 5.58 -11.04
C GLU A 373 18.49 5.37 -11.96
N SER A 374 18.81 4.12 -12.31
CA SER A 374 19.99 3.84 -13.13
C SER A 374 19.67 3.87 -14.62
N ASP A 375 20.33 4.79 -15.34
CA ASP A 375 20.34 4.82 -16.81
C ASP A 375 21.26 3.75 -17.43
N ASN A 376 21.96 2.95 -16.61
CA ASN A 376 22.84 1.90 -17.10
C ASN A 376 22.01 0.67 -17.49
N PRO A 377 21.99 0.26 -18.77
CA PRO A 377 21.17 -0.86 -19.19
C PRO A 377 21.76 -2.19 -18.75
N LEU A 378 20.91 -3.04 -18.19
CA LEU A 378 21.21 -4.44 -17.92
C LEU A 378 21.35 -5.18 -19.25
N ARG A 379 22.60 -5.49 -19.63
CA ARG A 379 22.93 -6.11 -20.92
C ARG A 379 23.02 -7.62 -20.76
N PHE A 380 22.33 -8.35 -21.64
CA PHE A 380 22.40 -9.81 -21.66
C PHE A 380 22.23 -10.38 -23.06
N THR A 381 22.58 -11.65 -23.24
CA THR A 381 22.44 -12.30 -24.54
C THR A 381 20.99 -12.70 -24.79
N SER A 382 20.43 -12.25 -25.91
CA SER A 382 19.07 -12.56 -26.36
C SER A 382 18.83 -14.07 -26.39
N GLY A 383 17.67 -14.52 -25.92
CA GLY A 383 17.34 -15.94 -25.81
C GLY A 383 17.90 -16.64 -24.56
N LEU A 384 18.75 -15.97 -23.77
CA LEU A 384 19.09 -16.40 -22.41
C LEU A 384 18.23 -15.68 -21.38
N VAL A 385 18.12 -16.31 -20.22
CA VAL A 385 17.42 -15.77 -19.06
C VAL A 385 18.37 -14.91 -18.24
N VAL A 386 17.87 -13.76 -17.78
CA VAL A 386 18.54 -12.92 -16.78
C VAL A 386 17.73 -12.90 -15.51
N ALA A 387 18.40 -13.07 -14.38
CA ALA A 387 17.81 -12.81 -13.07
C ALA A 387 17.91 -11.31 -12.77
N LEU A 388 16.76 -10.71 -12.48
CA LEU A 388 16.63 -9.40 -11.87
C LEU A 388 16.28 -9.61 -10.39
N ASP A 389 17.14 -9.14 -9.50
CA ASP A 389 16.88 -9.18 -8.07
C ASP A 389 15.81 -8.13 -7.72
N VAL A 390 14.76 -8.58 -7.02
CA VAL A 390 13.67 -7.74 -6.52
C VAL A 390 13.63 -7.84 -5.00
N ASP A 391 13.98 -6.73 -4.34
CA ASP A 391 13.88 -6.56 -2.89
C ASP A 391 12.82 -5.49 -2.60
N ALA A 392 11.76 -5.87 -1.88
CA ALA A 392 10.66 -4.99 -1.56
C ALA A 392 10.19 -5.14 -0.12
N THR A 393 9.82 -4.02 0.50
CA THR A 393 9.12 -3.99 1.77
C THR A 393 7.62 -3.97 1.53
N LEU A 394 6.90 -4.80 2.29
CA LEU A 394 5.44 -4.92 2.24
C LEU A 394 4.90 -4.56 3.62
N GLU A 395 3.94 -3.65 3.69
CA GLU A 395 3.30 -3.26 4.95
C GLU A 395 1.82 -3.65 4.92
N HIS A 396 1.33 -4.14 6.06
CA HIS A 396 -0.06 -4.48 6.33
C HIS A 396 -0.70 -5.49 5.35
N VAL A 397 0.10 -6.37 4.75
CA VAL A 397 -0.37 -7.50 3.92
C VAL A 397 -0.66 -8.71 4.82
N GLN A 398 -1.88 -9.26 4.77
CA GLN A 398 -2.32 -10.35 5.65
C GLN A 398 -1.66 -11.71 5.33
N ASP A 399 -1.73 -12.15 4.07
CA ASP A 399 -1.12 -13.39 3.60
C ASP A 399 -0.30 -13.13 2.32
N PRO A 400 0.93 -12.61 2.47
CA PRO A 400 1.72 -12.20 1.32
C PRO A 400 2.15 -13.39 0.43
N GLN A 401 2.28 -14.59 1.00
CA GLN A 401 2.81 -15.76 0.27
C GLN A 401 1.85 -16.24 -0.82
N SER A 402 0.54 -16.21 -0.58
CA SER A 402 -0.46 -16.61 -1.57
C SER A 402 -0.88 -15.45 -2.47
N THR A 403 -0.97 -14.23 -1.92
CA THR A 403 -1.59 -13.09 -2.59
C THR A 403 -0.62 -12.24 -3.41
N VAL A 404 0.65 -12.08 -3.02
CA VAL A 404 1.55 -11.15 -3.70
C VAL A 404 2.09 -11.76 -4.99
N LYS A 405 1.98 -11.01 -6.10
CA LYS A 405 2.51 -11.34 -7.42
C LYS A 405 3.41 -10.21 -7.92
N VAL A 406 4.37 -10.55 -8.78
CA VAL A 406 5.23 -9.57 -9.44
C VAL A 406 4.83 -9.48 -10.90
N GLN A 407 4.47 -8.29 -11.37
CA GLN A 407 4.20 -8.03 -12.78
C GLN A 407 5.39 -7.36 -13.43
N VAL A 408 5.76 -7.88 -14.60
CA VAL A 408 6.77 -7.30 -15.49
C VAL A 408 6.08 -6.93 -16.79
N SER A 409 6.02 -5.64 -17.10
CA SER A 409 5.46 -5.12 -18.35
C SER A 409 6.58 -4.72 -19.31
N TYR A 410 6.58 -5.32 -20.48
CA TYR A 410 7.55 -5.12 -21.55
C TYR A 410 7.11 -4.00 -22.50
N PRO A 411 8.06 -3.38 -23.23
CA PRO A 411 7.76 -2.28 -24.15
C PRO A 411 6.90 -2.68 -25.36
N ASP A 412 6.79 -3.98 -25.66
CA ASP A 412 5.94 -4.52 -26.72
C ASP A 412 4.47 -4.67 -26.31
N GLY A 413 4.14 -4.30 -25.07
CA GLY A 413 2.81 -4.43 -24.48
C GLY A 413 2.53 -5.79 -23.84
N GLN A 414 3.48 -6.74 -23.89
CA GLN A 414 3.35 -7.99 -23.16
C GLN A 414 3.57 -7.74 -21.66
N ALA A 415 2.80 -8.44 -20.83
CA ALA A 415 2.99 -8.44 -19.39
C ALA A 415 3.09 -9.88 -18.88
N GLN A 416 4.13 -10.15 -18.07
CA GLN A 416 4.33 -11.43 -17.41
C GLN A 416 4.03 -11.30 -15.93
N MET A 417 3.27 -12.26 -15.39
CA MET A 417 2.96 -12.33 -13.97
C MET A 417 3.74 -13.48 -13.34
N ILE A 418 4.61 -13.13 -12.40
CA ILE A 418 5.52 -14.05 -11.74
C ILE A 418 5.01 -14.31 -10.33
N HIS A 419 5.08 -15.58 -9.94
CA HIS A 419 4.68 -16.07 -8.64
C HIS A 419 5.94 -16.20 -7.77
N PRO A 420 6.13 -15.31 -6.77
CA PRO A 420 7.26 -15.44 -5.86
C PRO A 420 7.19 -16.75 -5.08
N LYS A 421 8.34 -17.30 -4.72
CA LYS A 421 8.35 -18.53 -3.93
C LYS A 421 7.97 -18.18 -2.48
N PRO A 422 7.21 -19.04 -1.77
CA PRO A 422 6.90 -18.81 -0.37
C PRO A 422 8.14 -18.61 0.52
N ALA A 423 9.27 -19.24 0.16
CA ALA A 423 10.55 -19.12 0.86
C ALA A 423 11.22 -17.74 0.74
N ASP A 424 10.83 -16.93 -0.25
CA ASP A 424 11.38 -15.60 -0.55
C ASP A 424 10.77 -14.52 0.36
N PHE A 425 9.68 -14.84 1.06
CA PHE A 425 9.03 -13.94 2.01
C PHE A 425 9.65 -14.06 3.40
N ARG A 426 9.98 -12.90 3.97
CA ARG A 426 10.49 -12.75 5.34
C ARG A 426 9.51 -11.91 6.16
N ASN A 427 9.46 -12.18 7.46
CA ASN A 427 8.64 -11.44 8.41
C ASN A 427 9.53 -10.75 9.46
N PRO A 428 10.03 -9.53 9.18
CA PRO A 428 10.85 -8.77 10.12
C PRO A 428 10.07 -8.24 11.34
N GLY A 429 8.74 -8.22 11.32
CA GLY A 429 7.94 -7.72 12.44
C GLY A 429 6.44 -7.70 12.17
N PRO A 430 5.60 -7.50 13.20
CA PRO A 430 4.16 -7.52 13.04
C PRO A 430 3.70 -6.47 12.01
N GLY A 431 2.91 -6.89 11.04
CA GLY A 431 2.41 -6.02 9.96
C GLY A 431 3.45 -5.61 8.93
N ARG A 432 4.69 -6.11 8.99
CA ARG A 432 5.76 -5.81 8.01
C ARG A 432 6.33 -7.11 7.46
N HIS A 433 6.38 -7.21 6.15
CA HIS A 433 7.00 -8.31 5.43
C HIS A 433 8.07 -7.75 4.48
N ARG A 434 9.01 -8.61 4.09
CA ARG A 434 10.01 -8.28 3.08
C ARG A 434 10.02 -9.40 2.04
N LEU A 435 9.98 -9.04 0.78
CA LEU A 435 10.05 -9.96 -0.35
C LEU A 435 11.43 -9.81 -1.00
N ILE A 436 12.21 -10.88 -1.02
CA ILE A 436 13.51 -10.94 -1.69
C ILE A 436 13.44 -12.08 -2.71
N THR A 437 13.16 -11.75 -3.96
CA THR A 437 12.94 -12.75 -5.02
C THR A 437 13.71 -12.43 -6.28
N GLN A 438 13.97 -13.45 -7.10
CA GLN A 438 14.61 -13.30 -8.40
C GLN A 438 13.59 -13.42 -9.51
N VAL A 439 13.44 -12.35 -10.26
CA VAL A 439 12.58 -12.26 -11.43
C VAL A 439 13.37 -12.65 -12.67
N TYR A 440 12.95 -13.70 -13.36
CA TYR A 440 13.62 -14.19 -14.54
C TYR A 440 13.04 -13.53 -15.80
N LEU A 441 13.87 -12.78 -16.49
CA LEU A 441 13.54 -12.06 -17.72
C LEU A 441 14.16 -12.77 -18.92
N SER A 442 13.38 -12.96 -19.98
CA SER A 442 13.89 -13.49 -21.24
C SER A 442 13.18 -12.82 -22.40
N HIS A 443 13.95 -12.36 -23.39
CA HIS A 443 13.40 -11.68 -24.56
C HIS A 443 14.29 -11.88 -25.79
N THR A 444 13.71 -11.71 -26.97
CA THR A 444 14.42 -11.56 -28.25
C THR A 444 15.28 -10.30 -28.27
N ALA A 445 16.27 -10.26 -29.17
CA ALA A 445 17.21 -9.14 -29.27
C ALA A 445 16.49 -7.80 -29.54
N TRP A 446 16.94 -6.74 -28.88
CA TRP A 446 16.46 -5.37 -29.10
C TRP A 446 17.51 -4.55 -29.85
N THR A 447 17.04 -3.58 -30.64
CA THR A 447 17.89 -2.62 -31.35
C THR A 447 18.44 -1.54 -30.42
N GLU A 448 17.70 -1.19 -29.38
CA GLU A 448 18.05 -0.17 -28.40
C GLU A 448 17.70 -0.62 -26.96
N PRO A 449 18.36 -0.07 -25.93
CA PRO A 449 17.96 -0.32 -24.55
C PRO A 449 16.58 0.31 -24.28
N CYS A 450 15.65 -0.46 -23.72
CA CYS A 450 14.31 0.01 -23.39
C CYS A 450 14.00 -0.16 -21.90
N GLN A 451 13.00 0.58 -21.43
CA GLN A 451 12.48 0.48 -20.07
C GLN A 451 11.50 -0.68 -19.96
N VAL A 452 11.71 -1.54 -18.97
CA VAL A 452 10.75 -2.55 -18.50
C VAL A 452 10.18 -2.08 -17.17
N GLU A 453 8.88 -2.22 -17.01
CA GLU A 453 8.17 -1.78 -15.80
C GLU A 453 7.94 -2.96 -14.87
N VAL A 454 8.46 -2.89 -13.64
CA VAL A 454 8.26 -3.88 -12.58
C VAL A 454 7.31 -3.31 -11.53
N ARG A 455 6.28 -4.08 -11.16
CA ARG A 455 5.27 -3.68 -10.17
C ARG A 455 4.83 -4.87 -9.33
N LEU A 456 4.45 -4.60 -8.07
CA LEU A 456 3.85 -5.59 -7.18
C LEU A 456 2.33 -5.50 -7.22
N LEU A 457 1.70 -6.67 -7.29
CA LEU A 457 0.25 -6.85 -7.35
C LEU A 457 -0.24 -7.74 -6.19
N LEU A 458 -1.45 -7.50 -5.72
CA LEU A 458 -2.22 -8.39 -4.85
C LEU A 458 -3.21 -9.17 -5.72
N ALA A 459 -3.02 -10.48 -5.81
CA ALA A 459 -3.99 -11.40 -6.36
C ALA A 459 -5.12 -11.64 -5.34
N TYR A 460 -6.35 -11.66 -5.83
CA TYR A 460 -7.52 -12.00 -5.02
C TYR A 460 -8.38 -13.05 -5.71
N ASN A 461 -9.18 -13.73 -4.89
CA ASN A 461 -10.21 -14.66 -5.30
C ASN A 461 -11.41 -14.43 -4.39
N SER A 462 -12.54 -14.00 -4.93
CA SER A 462 -13.78 -13.71 -4.17
C SER A 462 -14.30 -14.91 -3.39
N SER A 463 -13.94 -16.12 -3.82
CA SER A 463 -14.33 -17.38 -3.17
C SER A 463 -13.57 -17.67 -1.87
N SER A 464 -12.50 -16.93 -1.56
CA SER A 464 -11.64 -17.21 -0.40
C SER A 464 -12.12 -16.55 0.90
N ARG A 465 -12.88 -15.45 0.82
CA ARG A 465 -13.42 -14.72 1.99
C ARG A 465 -14.86 -15.07 2.32
N ILE A 466 -15.54 -15.77 1.42
CA ILE A 466 -16.89 -16.27 1.62
C ILE A 466 -16.78 -17.71 2.14
N PRO A 467 -17.36 -18.05 3.30
CA PRO A 467 -17.35 -19.43 3.79
C PRO A 467 -18.04 -20.32 2.76
N LYS A 468 -17.29 -21.29 2.21
CA LYS A 468 -17.86 -22.31 1.32
C LYS A 468 -18.88 -23.13 2.11
N SER A 469 -20.08 -23.32 1.57
CA SER A 469 -21.02 -24.29 2.12
C SER A 469 -20.51 -25.72 1.86
N PRO A 470 -20.71 -26.69 2.78
CA PRO A 470 -20.14 -28.04 2.64
C PRO A 470 -20.74 -28.93 1.53
N TRP A 471 -21.64 -28.42 0.70
CA TRP A 471 -22.59 -29.26 -0.07
C TRP A 471 -22.48 -29.14 -1.60
N ILE A 472 -21.30 -28.80 -2.12
CA ILE A 472 -21.04 -28.89 -3.57
C ILE A 472 -19.70 -29.61 -3.79
N GLU A 473 -19.63 -30.86 -3.36
CA GLU A 473 -18.70 -31.85 -3.92
C GLU A 473 -19.55 -32.97 -4.52
N GLY A 474 -19.76 -32.87 -5.83
CA GLY A 474 -20.59 -33.79 -6.59
C GLY A 474 -20.46 -33.52 -8.08
N GLY A 475 -19.25 -33.68 -8.60
CA GLY A 475 -18.94 -33.57 -10.03
C GLY A 475 -17.46 -33.78 -10.28
N GLU A 476 -17.09 -35.01 -10.65
CA GLU A 476 -15.74 -35.39 -11.06
C GLU A 476 -15.25 -34.53 -12.24
N MET A 477 -14.16 -33.78 -12.07
CA MET A 477 -13.20 -33.51 -13.16
C MET A 477 -11.87 -32.95 -12.64
N SER A 478 -10.80 -33.72 -12.88
CA SER A 478 -9.39 -33.34 -13.03
C SER A 478 -8.69 -32.52 -11.94
N SER A 479 -7.76 -33.19 -11.26
CA SER A 479 -6.67 -32.64 -10.45
C SER A 479 -5.70 -31.77 -11.28
N GLN A 480 -6.01 -30.48 -11.40
CA GLN A 480 -5.01 -29.42 -11.55
C GLN A 480 -5.32 -28.34 -10.52
N VAL A 481 -4.49 -28.25 -9.48
CA VAL A 481 -4.52 -27.14 -8.51
C VAL A 481 -3.92 -25.91 -9.21
N GLU A 482 -4.64 -25.36 -10.19
CA GLU A 482 -4.44 -23.97 -10.60
C GLU A 482 -5.21 -23.13 -9.59
N THR A 483 -4.47 -22.37 -8.79
CA THR A 483 -5.04 -21.28 -7.98
C THR A 483 -5.60 -20.26 -8.97
N SER A 484 -6.88 -20.40 -9.33
CA SER A 484 -7.55 -19.51 -10.27
C SER A 484 -7.59 -18.10 -9.65
N ILE A 485 -6.65 -17.24 -10.04
CA ILE A 485 -6.62 -15.82 -9.67
C ILE A 485 -7.79 -15.16 -10.40
N GLU A 486 -8.74 -14.60 -9.66
CA GLU A 486 -9.90 -13.93 -10.24
C GLU A 486 -9.54 -12.52 -10.73
N GLY A 487 -8.64 -11.84 -10.01
CA GLY A 487 -8.14 -10.53 -10.39
C GLY A 487 -6.92 -10.11 -9.59
N THR A 488 -6.35 -8.97 -9.98
CA THR A 488 -5.15 -8.41 -9.36
C THR A 488 -5.27 -6.91 -9.12
N ILE A 489 -4.75 -6.43 -7.99
CA ILE A 489 -4.74 -5.02 -7.58
C ILE A 489 -3.29 -4.55 -7.44
N PRO A 490 -2.86 -3.49 -8.15
CA PRO A 490 -1.55 -2.90 -7.93
C PRO A 490 -1.50 -2.19 -6.57
N PHE A 491 -0.44 -2.46 -5.79
CA PHE A 491 -0.25 -1.87 -4.46
C PHE A 491 1.16 -1.31 -4.23
N SER A 492 2.03 -1.37 -5.25
CA SER A 492 3.29 -0.62 -5.30
C SER A 492 3.28 0.40 -6.45
N LYS A 493 4.11 1.43 -6.32
CA LYS A 493 4.55 2.20 -7.48
C LYS A 493 5.35 1.30 -8.40
N SER A 494 5.31 1.57 -9.70
CA SER A 494 6.16 0.86 -10.64
C SER A 494 7.57 1.40 -10.66
N VAL A 495 8.52 0.50 -10.86
CA VAL A 495 9.92 0.80 -11.06
C VAL A 495 10.28 0.50 -12.51
N LYS A 496 11.02 1.41 -13.13
CA LYS A 496 11.49 1.27 -14.49
C LYS A 496 12.93 0.77 -14.49
N VAL A 497 13.19 -0.32 -15.21
CA VAL A 497 14.52 -0.92 -15.34
C VAL A 497 14.96 -0.83 -16.78
N TYR A 498 16.14 -0.30 -17.03
CA TYR A 498 16.71 -0.28 -18.38
C TYR A 498 17.33 -1.64 -18.72
N ILE A 499 16.88 -2.22 -19.83
CA ILE A 499 17.27 -3.56 -20.24
C ILE A 499 17.71 -3.57 -21.71
N MET A 500 18.73 -4.37 -22.04
CA MET A 500 19.24 -4.53 -23.40
C MET A 500 19.60 -5.99 -23.72
N PRO A 501 18.66 -6.77 -24.30
CA PRO A 501 18.94 -8.08 -24.88
C PRO A 501 19.75 -7.91 -26.18
N LYS A 502 21.03 -8.30 -26.16
CA LYS A 502 21.95 -8.24 -27.30
C LYS A 502 22.00 -9.56 -28.05
N PRO A 503 22.11 -9.56 -29.39
CA PRO A 503 22.33 -10.79 -30.13
C PRO A 503 23.64 -11.46 -29.68
N ALA A 504 23.66 -12.79 -29.68
CA ALA A 504 24.89 -13.54 -29.44
C ALA A 504 25.96 -13.09 -30.44
N ARG A 505 27.13 -12.67 -29.93
CA ARG A 505 28.28 -12.40 -30.80
C ARG A 505 28.69 -13.74 -31.41
N ARG A 506 28.56 -13.86 -32.72
CA ARG A 506 29.05 -15.00 -33.51
C ARG A 506 30.56 -15.08 -33.47
#